data_AF-A0A0T1SQ24-F1
#
_entry.id   AF-A0A0T1SQ24-F1
#
_cell.length_a   1.000
_cell.length_b   1.000
_cell.length_c   1.000
_cell.angle_alpha   90.00
_cell.angle_beta   90.00
_cell.angle_gamma   90.00
#
_symmetry.space_group_name_H-M   'P 1'
#
loop_
_entity.id
_entity.type
_entity.pdbx_description
1 polymer ?
#
loop_
_entity_poly.entity_id
_entity_poly.type
_entity_poly.pdbx_seq_one_letter_code
_entity_poly.pdbx_strand_id
1 'polypeptide(L)'
;MRVLAALLLTPVVALAVLYAVSRVREAGREREAFEATRADARRFADALVAAGDSTPSAQDVRDVLDGGAGPVHWNGTLHEVLTDGRGTRVVVLFSHRYEQALAVFGPADAWAGRCFTLDFPARTAPAAGPGEPRPRITAYGADESCAEVRFTGWP
;
A
#
# COMPACT_ATOMS: atom_id res chain seq x y z
N MET A 1 14.49 43.74 -31.58
CA MET A 1 14.81 42.34 -31.16
C MET A 1 14.54 42.03 -29.69
N ARG A 2 14.79 42.94 -28.72
CA ARG A 2 14.55 42.68 -27.28
C ARG A 2 13.07 42.43 -26.90
N VAL A 3 12.12 43.11 -27.55
CA VAL A 3 10.69 42.98 -27.23
C VAL A 3 10.09 41.65 -27.71
N LEU A 4 10.51 41.13 -28.87
CA LEU A 4 10.11 39.83 -29.39
C LEU A 4 10.67 38.65 -28.57
N ALA A 5 11.90 38.78 -28.07
CA ALA A 5 12.49 37.79 -27.18
C ALA A 5 11.75 37.69 -25.83
N ALA A 6 11.35 38.83 -25.26
CA ALA A 6 10.56 38.88 -24.03
C ALA A 6 9.12 38.31 -24.21
N LEU A 7 8.51 38.54 -25.38
CA LEU A 7 7.18 38.05 -25.70
C LEU A 7 7.13 36.53 -25.93
N LEU A 8 8.24 35.92 -26.38
CA LEU A 8 8.38 34.46 -26.50
C LEU A 8 8.85 33.79 -25.20
N LEU A 9 9.61 34.48 -24.36
CA LEU A 9 10.02 33.95 -23.04
C LEU A 9 8.84 33.77 -22.09
N THR A 10 7.90 34.71 -22.09
CA THR A 10 6.73 34.67 -21.19
C THR A 10 5.89 33.39 -21.35
N PRO A 11 5.45 32.98 -22.56
CA PRO A 11 4.70 31.74 -22.75
C PRO A 11 5.54 30.49 -22.47
N VAL A 12 6.85 30.50 -22.78
CA VAL A 12 7.74 29.37 -22.48
C VAL A 12 7.90 29.16 -20.97
N VAL A 13 8.11 30.25 -20.22
CA VAL A 13 8.19 30.20 -18.76
C VAL A 13 6.85 29.76 -18.16
N ALA A 14 5.73 30.27 -18.67
CA ALA A 14 4.40 29.82 -18.23
C ALA A 14 4.18 28.32 -18.48
N LEU A 15 4.57 27.81 -19.65
CA LEU A 15 4.51 26.36 -19.96
C LEU A 15 5.41 25.54 -19.02
N ALA A 16 6.63 26.00 -18.75
CA ALA A 16 7.53 25.33 -17.82
C ALA A 16 6.96 25.28 -16.39
N VAL A 17 6.35 26.37 -15.92
CA VAL A 17 5.69 26.42 -14.60
C VAL A 17 4.48 25.50 -14.56
N LEU A 18 3.62 25.50 -15.58
CA LEU A 18 2.46 24.60 -15.67
C LEU A 18 2.88 23.14 -15.67
N TYR A 19 3.96 22.81 -16.39
CA TYR A 19 4.53 21.47 -16.41
C TYR A 19 5.12 21.06 -15.05
N ALA A 20 5.83 21.96 -14.36
CA ALA A 20 6.34 21.69 -13.03
C ALA A 20 5.22 21.47 -12.02
N VAL A 21 4.16 22.29 -12.06
CA VAL A 21 2.99 22.16 -11.18
C VAL A 21 2.26 20.85 -11.46
N SER A 22 2.07 20.45 -12.72
CA SER A 22 1.44 19.17 -13.03
C SER A 22 2.25 17.99 -12.51
N ARG A 23 3.58 18.01 -12.68
CA ARG A 23 4.48 16.98 -12.13
C ARG A 23 4.42 16.90 -10.60
N VAL A 24 4.40 18.04 -9.90
CA VAL A 24 4.30 18.07 -8.44
C VAL A 24 2.94 17.54 -7.96
N ARG A 25 1.84 17.92 -8.63
CA ARG A 25 0.51 17.39 -8.32
C ARG A 25 0.43 15.88 -8.56
N GLU A 26 1.04 15.41 -9.63
CA GLU A 26 1.13 13.99 -9.97
C GLU A 26 1.84 13.20 -8.87
N ALA A 27 3.04 13.62 -8.49
CA ALA A 27 3.78 13.02 -7.38
C ALA A 27 3.01 13.08 -6.05
N GLY A 28 2.22 14.13 -5.83
CA GLY A 28 1.33 14.25 -4.68
C GLY A 28 0.24 13.18 -4.67
N ARG A 29 -0.44 12.96 -5.81
CA ARG A 29 -1.49 11.93 -5.95
C ARG A 29 -0.94 10.52 -5.79
N GLU A 30 0.20 10.24 -6.43
CA GLU A 30 0.90 8.96 -6.28
C GLU A 30 1.27 8.72 -4.81
N ARG A 31 1.81 9.74 -4.13
CA ARG A 31 2.18 9.63 -2.72
C ARG A 31 0.98 9.41 -1.81
N GLU A 32 -0.12 10.11 -2.06
CA GLU A 32 -1.36 9.93 -1.31
C GLU A 32 -1.90 8.50 -1.47
N ALA A 33 -1.96 7.99 -2.70
CA ALA A 33 -2.36 6.62 -2.98
C ALA A 33 -1.43 5.60 -2.32
N PHE A 34 -0.12 5.82 -2.39
CA PHE A 34 0.88 4.98 -1.72
C PHE A 34 0.70 4.98 -0.20
N GLU A 35 0.35 6.10 0.43
CA GLU A 35 0.05 6.15 1.87
C GLU A 35 -1.30 5.55 2.24
N ALA A 36 -2.30 5.65 1.37
CA ALA A 36 -3.63 5.07 1.59
C ALA A 36 -3.58 3.55 1.75
N THR A 37 -2.62 2.86 1.12
CA THR A 37 -2.38 1.42 1.31
C THR A 37 -2.18 1.03 2.78
N ARG A 38 -1.71 1.93 3.66
CA ARG A 38 -1.61 1.67 5.11
C ARG A 38 -2.97 1.48 5.76
N ALA A 39 -3.97 2.24 5.32
CA ALA A 39 -5.33 2.09 5.81
C ALA A 39 -5.94 0.77 5.32
N ASP A 40 -5.64 0.37 4.08
CA ASP A 40 -6.05 -0.93 3.53
C ASP A 40 -5.47 -2.10 4.33
N ALA A 41 -4.16 -2.07 4.60
CA ALA A 41 -3.49 -3.08 5.41
C ALA A 41 -4.07 -3.20 6.83
N ARG A 42 -4.42 -2.08 7.47
CA ARG A 42 -5.06 -2.09 8.79
C ARG A 42 -6.44 -2.73 8.74
N ARG A 43 -7.29 -2.29 7.80
CA ARG A 43 -8.64 -2.84 7.65
C ARG A 43 -8.61 -4.34 7.33
N PHE A 44 -7.63 -4.77 6.54
CA PHE A 44 -7.40 -6.19 6.26
C PHE A 44 -6.97 -6.97 7.51
N ALA A 45 -6.03 -6.44 8.29
CA ALA A 45 -5.61 -7.03 9.56
C ALA A 45 -6.78 -7.19 10.54
N ASP A 46 -7.60 -6.13 10.66
CA ASP A 46 -8.78 -6.11 11.52
C ASP A 46 -9.82 -7.14 11.04
N ALA A 47 -10.00 -7.29 9.72
CA ALA A 47 -10.88 -8.30 9.14
C ALA A 47 -10.40 -9.74 9.43
N LEU A 48 -9.09 -9.99 9.35
CA LEU A 48 -8.52 -11.29 9.72
C LEU A 48 -8.70 -11.62 11.20
N VAL A 49 -8.50 -10.64 12.08
CA VAL A 49 -8.75 -10.82 13.52
C VAL A 49 -10.24 -11.09 13.78
N ALA A 50 -11.14 -10.35 13.11
CA ALA A 50 -12.57 -10.53 13.24
C ALA A 50 -13.07 -11.88 12.69
N ALA A 51 -12.38 -12.47 11.71
CA ALA A 51 -12.71 -13.78 11.15
C ALA A 51 -12.48 -14.94 12.13
N GLY A 52 -11.79 -14.71 13.25
CA GLY A 52 -11.89 -15.57 14.43
C GLY A 52 -10.61 -16.27 14.86
N ASP A 53 -9.48 -16.07 14.18
CA ASP A 53 -8.21 -16.69 14.56
C ASP A 53 -7.04 -15.71 14.71
N SER A 54 -6.37 -15.83 15.84
CA SER A 54 -5.11 -15.15 16.18
C SER A 54 -3.92 -15.67 15.36
N THR A 55 -4.11 -16.73 14.57
CA THR A 55 -3.10 -17.34 13.69
C THR A 55 -3.81 -17.76 12.39
N PRO A 56 -4.03 -16.82 11.46
CA PRO A 56 -4.82 -17.09 10.26
C PRO A 56 -4.12 -18.11 9.37
N SER A 57 -4.87 -19.07 8.84
CA SER A 57 -4.36 -19.98 7.82
C SER A 57 -4.24 -19.28 6.47
N ALA A 58 -3.51 -19.88 5.53
CA ALA A 58 -3.47 -19.39 4.16
C ALA A 58 -4.86 -19.35 3.49
N GLN A 59 -5.79 -20.20 3.95
CA GLN A 59 -7.16 -20.17 3.45
C GLN A 59 -7.93 -18.97 4.02
N ASP A 60 -7.82 -18.71 5.33
CA ASP A 60 -8.49 -17.56 5.95
C ASP A 60 -8.02 -16.23 5.33
N VAL A 61 -6.73 -16.13 5.03
CA VAL A 61 -6.15 -14.98 4.34
C VAL A 61 -6.75 -14.78 2.95
N ARG A 62 -6.90 -15.87 2.17
CA ARG A 62 -7.54 -15.82 0.85
C ARG A 62 -9.02 -15.51 0.97
N ASP A 63 -9.72 -16.13 1.90
CA ASP A 63 -11.15 -15.91 2.11
C ASP A 63 -11.44 -14.47 2.53
N VAL A 64 -10.56 -13.80 3.29
CA VAL A 64 -10.71 -12.36 3.61
C VAL A 64 -10.39 -11.48 2.39
N LEU A 65 -9.38 -11.85 1.59
CA LEU A 65 -9.04 -11.12 0.34
C LEU A 65 -10.12 -11.25 -0.73
N ASP A 66 -10.67 -12.45 -0.91
CA ASP A 66 -11.69 -12.78 -1.91
C ASP A 66 -13.08 -12.41 -1.40
N GLY A 67 -13.33 -12.64 -0.11
CA GLY A 67 -14.58 -12.37 0.59
C GLY A 67 -14.74 -10.94 1.03
N GLY A 68 -14.24 -9.97 0.24
CA GLY A 68 -14.68 -8.58 0.29
C GLY A 68 -16.17 -8.46 -0.02
N ALA A 69 -17.03 -9.03 0.83
CA ALA A 69 -18.49 -9.02 0.78
C ALA A 69 -19.03 -7.71 1.37
N GLY A 70 -18.39 -6.61 1.00
CA GLY A 70 -18.83 -5.24 1.18
C GLY A 70 -18.42 -4.43 -0.05
N PRO A 71 -18.73 -3.13 -0.12
CA PRO A 71 -18.35 -2.27 -1.26
C PRO A 71 -16.83 -2.07 -1.43
N VAL A 72 -16.00 -2.79 -0.65
CA VAL A 72 -14.55 -2.71 -0.65
C VAL A 72 -14.01 -3.98 -1.28
N HIS A 73 -13.71 -3.93 -2.58
CA HIS A 73 -12.78 -4.90 -3.16
C HIS A 73 -11.38 -4.57 -2.66
N TRP A 74 -10.76 -5.53 -2.00
CA TRP A 74 -9.37 -5.40 -1.59
C TRP A 74 -8.53 -5.42 -2.87
N ASN A 75 -7.83 -4.33 -3.15
CA ASN A 75 -6.81 -4.31 -4.19
C ASN A 75 -5.51 -4.93 -3.63
N GLY A 76 -5.64 -6.10 -3.02
CA GLY A 76 -4.60 -6.81 -2.28
C GLY A 76 -4.24 -8.11 -2.97
N THR A 77 -2.94 -8.37 -3.13
CA THR A 77 -2.43 -9.64 -3.65
C THR A 77 -1.65 -10.37 -2.57
N LEU A 78 -2.09 -11.59 -2.23
CA LEU A 78 -1.34 -12.45 -1.31
C LEU A 78 -0.04 -12.91 -1.97
N HIS A 79 1.09 -12.66 -1.30
CA HIS A 79 2.38 -13.19 -1.71
C HIS A 79 2.73 -14.47 -0.97
N GLU A 80 2.64 -14.47 0.36
CA GLU A 80 3.06 -15.61 1.15
C GLU A 80 2.36 -15.64 2.52
N VAL A 81 2.16 -16.84 3.04
CA VAL A 81 1.79 -17.06 4.44
C VAL A 81 2.81 -18.03 5.04
N LEU A 82 3.50 -17.58 6.07
CA LEU A 82 4.51 -18.33 6.79
C LEU A 82 3.98 -18.60 8.19
N THR A 83 3.85 -19.87 8.57
CA THR A 83 3.44 -20.24 9.93
C THR A 83 4.56 -21.01 10.59
N ASP A 84 4.91 -20.61 11.81
CA ASP A 84 5.88 -21.30 12.65
C ASP A 84 5.39 -21.38 14.11
N GLY A 85 6.21 -21.95 15.01
CA GLY A 85 5.85 -22.10 16.42
C GLY A 85 5.64 -20.79 17.20
N ARG A 86 5.94 -19.63 16.60
CA ARG A 86 5.78 -18.29 17.19
C ARG A 86 4.58 -17.55 16.64
N GLY A 87 4.00 -17.98 15.53
CA GLY A 87 2.82 -17.36 14.94
C GLY A 87 2.75 -17.48 13.42
N THR A 88 1.99 -16.58 12.82
CA THR A 88 1.78 -16.50 11.37
C THR A 88 2.21 -15.14 10.84
N ARG A 89 3.04 -15.12 9.81
CA ARG A 89 3.33 -13.95 8.98
C ARG A 89 2.54 -14.03 7.69
N VAL A 90 1.85 -12.96 7.38
CA VAL A 90 1.22 -12.76 6.07
C VAL A 90 2.00 -11.69 5.33
N VAL A 91 2.42 -11.99 4.09
CA VAL A 91 3.06 -11.05 3.17
C VAL A 91 2.07 -10.71 2.08
N VAL A 92 1.71 -9.44 1.95
CA VAL A 92 0.66 -8.97 1.03
C VAL A 92 1.06 -7.66 0.36
N LEU A 93 0.68 -7.49 -0.90
CA LEU A 93 0.82 -6.24 -1.64
C LEU A 93 -0.55 -5.56 -1.70
N PHE A 94 -0.69 -4.38 -1.13
CA PHE A 94 -1.88 -3.54 -1.36
C PHE A 94 -1.58 -2.49 -2.41
N SER A 95 -2.52 -2.31 -3.34
CA SER A 95 -2.45 -1.30 -4.39
C SER A 95 -3.60 -0.33 -4.26
N HIS A 96 -3.34 0.97 -4.39
CA HIS A 96 -4.38 1.98 -4.40
C HIS A 96 -4.43 2.67 -5.75
N ARG A 97 -5.64 2.76 -6.33
CA ARG A 97 -5.86 3.47 -7.59
C ARG A 97 -5.71 4.97 -7.38
N TYR A 98 -5.13 5.65 -8.36
CA TYR A 98 -5.17 7.10 -8.48
C TYR A 98 -5.30 7.48 -9.95
N GLU A 99 -5.78 8.69 -10.21
CA GLU A 99 -5.79 9.25 -11.56
C GLU A 99 -4.45 9.92 -11.81
N GLN A 100 -3.79 9.58 -12.92
CA GLN A 100 -2.59 10.25 -13.40
C GLN A 100 -2.90 11.15 -14.59
N ALA A 101 -2.23 12.29 -14.69
CA ALA A 101 -2.35 13.20 -15.84
C ALA A 101 -1.20 12.96 -16.83
N LEU A 102 -1.51 12.37 -17.98
CA LEU A 102 -0.56 12.20 -19.07
C LEU A 102 -0.63 13.40 -20.01
N ALA A 103 0.52 14.05 -20.24
CA ALA A 103 0.60 15.34 -20.95
C ALA A 103 -0.05 15.36 -22.35
N VAL A 104 -0.13 14.20 -23.03
CA VAL A 104 -0.70 14.07 -24.38
C VAL A 104 -2.01 13.27 -24.40
N PHE A 105 -2.24 12.42 -23.39
CA PHE A 105 -3.33 11.45 -23.41
C PHE A 105 -4.48 11.77 -22.45
N GLY A 106 -4.34 12.82 -21.63
CA GLY A 106 -5.35 13.19 -20.63
C GLY A 106 -5.27 12.34 -19.36
N PRO A 107 -6.33 12.33 -18.53
CA PRO A 107 -6.37 11.53 -17.32
C PRO A 107 -6.38 10.03 -17.67
N ALA A 108 -5.60 9.26 -16.92
CA ALA A 108 -5.56 7.80 -17.01
C ALA A 108 -5.53 7.20 -15.60
N ASP A 109 -6.02 5.97 -15.45
CA ASP A 109 -5.89 5.25 -14.19
C ASP A 109 -4.44 4.77 -13.99
N ALA A 110 -3.96 4.92 -12.76
CA ALA A 110 -2.68 4.41 -12.29
C ALA A 110 -2.84 3.78 -10.90
N TRP A 111 -1.79 3.10 -10.45
CA TRP A 111 -1.80 2.33 -9.21
C TRP A 111 -0.50 2.55 -8.44
N ALA A 112 -0.62 2.78 -7.14
CA ALA A 112 0.52 2.82 -6.22
C ALA A 112 0.44 1.59 -5.32
N GLY A 113 1.48 0.74 -5.37
CA GLY A 113 1.56 -0.50 -4.60
C GLY A 113 2.51 -0.40 -3.42
N ARG A 114 2.20 -1.10 -2.32
CA ARG A 114 3.10 -1.25 -1.17
C ARG A 114 3.03 -2.66 -0.59
N CYS A 115 4.20 -3.25 -0.35
CA CYS A 115 4.32 -4.51 0.36
C CYS A 115 4.14 -4.31 1.88
N PHE A 116 3.52 -5.29 2.52
CA PHE A 116 3.32 -5.33 3.96
C PHE A 116 3.63 -6.72 4.52
N THR A 117 4.13 -6.75 5.76
CA THR A 117 4.11 -7.95 6.60
C THR A 117 3.13 -7.73 7.74
N LEU A 118 2.27 -8.71 7.97
CA LEU A 118 1.35 -8.77 9.09
C LEU A 118 1.72 -9.96 9.96
N ASP A 119 2.23 -9.67 11.15
CA ASP A 119 2.72 -10.67 12.09
C ASP A 119 1.67 -10.92 13.19
N PHE A 120 1.08 -12.11 13.15
CA PHE A 120 0.08 -12.60 14.08
C PHE A 120 0.75 -13.57 15.07
N PRO A 121 0.96 -13.18 16.34
CA PRO A 121 1.66 -14.04 17.30
C PRO A 121 0.79 -15.24 17.73
N ALA A 122 1.43 -16.37 17.98
CA ALA A 122 0.76 -17.55 18.52
C ALA A 122 0.14 -17.27 19.90
N ARG A 123 -1.05 -17.85 20.17
CA ARG A 123 -1.76 -17.70 21.47
C ARG A 123 -0.92 -18.10 22.68
N THR A 124 0.07 -18.97 22.51
CA THR A 124 0.94 -19.47 23.57
C THR A 124 2.14 -18.55 23.84
N ALA A 125 2.38 -17.54 23.01
CA ALA A 125 3.38 -16.53 23.30
C ALA A 125 2.96 -15.75 24.56
N PRO A 126 3.86 -15.53 25.54
CA PRO A 126 3.52 -14.80 26.75
C PRO A 126 2.96 -13.42 26.38
N ALA A 127 1.68 -13.20 26.69
CA ALA A 127 1.00 -11.94 26.42
C ALA A 127 1.80 -10.81 27.09
N ALA A 128 2.30 -9.87 26.28
CA ALA A 128 3.13 -8.76 26.77
C ALA A 128 2.33 -7.69 27.56
N GLY A 129 1.09 -7.99 27.96
CA GLY A 129 0.24 -7.10 28.73
C GLY A 129 -1.24 -7.49 28.65
N PRO A 130 -2.12 -6.80 29.41
CA PRO A 130 -3.57 -7.00 29.32
C PRO A 130 -4.08 -6.40 28.01
N GLY A 131 -4.30 -7.27 27.02
CA GLY A 131 -4.83 -6.92 25.72
C GLY A 131 -4.68 -8.09 24.76
N GLU A 132 -5.70 -8.34 23.95
CA GLU A 132 -5.65 -9.34 22.90
C GLU A 132 -4.46 -9.06 21.96
N PRO A 133 -3.68 -10.08 21.55
CA PRO A 133 -2.50 -9.87 20.74
C PRO A 133 -2.91 -9.25 19.39
N ARG A 134 -2.62 -7.95 19.23
CA ARG A 134 -2.86 -7.26 17.95
C ARG A 134 -1.78 -7.64 16.95
N PRO A 135 -2.14 -7.82 15.66
CA PRO A 135 -1.16 -8.06 14.62
C PRO A 135 -0.21 -6.86 14.51
N ARG A 136 1.09 -7.14 14.35
CA ARG A 136 2.07 -6.11 14.02
C ARG A 136 2.06 -5.94 12.50
N ILE A 137 1.87 -4.70 12.06
CA ILE A 137 1.85 -4.36 10.63
C ILE A 137 3.13 -3.57 10.31
N THR A 138 3.95 -4.10 9.41
CA THR A 138 5.12 -3.40 8.88
C THR A 138 4.85 -2.98 7.44
N ALA A 139 5.12 -1.72 7.15
CA ALA A 139 4.91 -1.13 5.82
C ALA A 139 6.28 -0.82 5.20
N TYR A 140 6.50 -1.30 3.98
CA TYR A 140 7.78 -1.18 3.29
C TYR A 140 7.78 -0.02 2.28
N GLY A 141 8.97 0.38 1.83
CA GLY A 141 9.20 1.37 0.79
C GLY A 141 8.62 0.97 -0.57
N ALA A 142 8.59 1.92 -1.51
CA ALA A 142 8.09 1.67 -2.87
C ALA A 142 9.09 0.84 -3.71
N ASP A 143 10.35 0.83 -3.29
CA ASP A 143 11.49 0.13 -3.90
C ASP A 143 11.72 -1.26 -3.30
N GLU A 144 11.05 -1.61 -2.20
CA GLU A 144 11.19 -2.90 -1.53
C GLU A 144 10.25 -3.95 -2.13
N SER A 145 10.81 -5.09 -2.56
CA SER A 145 10.02 -6.17 -3.15
C SER A 145 9.39 -7.09 -2.09
N CYS A 146 8.17 -7.57 -2.36
CA CYS A 146 7.47 -8.50 -1.45
C CYS A 146 8.26 -9.82 -1.24
N ALA A 147 9.11 -10.19 -2.20
CA ALA A 147 9.97 -11.37 -2.13
C ALA A 147 11.19 -11.18 -1.19
N GLU A 148 11.64 -9.95 -1.00
CA GLU A 148 12.74 -9.61 -0.08
C GLU A 148 12.23 -9.43 1.35
N VAL A 149 11.12 -8.72 1.51
CA VAL A 149 10.64 -8.29 2.83
C VAL A 149 10.10 -9.42 3.70
N ARG A 150 9.79 -10.58 3.11
CA ARG A 150 9.29 -11.76 3.83
C ARG A 150 10.23 -12.23 4.95
N PHE A 151 11.53 -12.00 4.82
CA PHE A 151 12.54 -12.38 5.81
C PHE A 151 12.88 -11.27 6.81
N THR A 152 12.42 -10.04 6.58
CA THR A 152 12.86 -8.89 7.37
C THR A 152 12.14 -8.86 8.71
N GLY A 153 12.89 -8.89 9.81
CA GLY A 153 12.34 -8.78 11.16
C GLY A 153 11.38 -9.91 11.54
N TRP A 154 11.36 -11.03 10.80
CA TRP A 154 10.83 -12.28 11.34
C TRP A 154 11.92 -12.80 12.28
N PRO A 155 11.65 -12.95 13.59
CA PRO A 155 12.67 -13.47 14.50
C PRO A 155 13.11 -14.87 14.09
#